data_AF-A0A9E1HHZ9-F1
#
_entry.id   AF-A0A9E1HHZ9-F1
#
_cell.length_a   1.000
_cell.length_b   1.000
_cell.length_c   1.000
_cell.angle_alpha   90.00
_cell.angle_beta   90.00
_cell.angle_gamma   90.00
#
_symmetry.space_group_name_H-M   'P 1'
#
loop_
_entity.id
_entity.type
_entity.pdbx_description
1 polymer ?
#
loop_
_entity_poly.entity_id
_entity_poly.type
_entity_poly.pdbx_seq_one_letter_code
_entity_poly.pdbx_strand_id
1 'polypeptide(L)'
;MDLVIFIVLALIVVVIFKSFQSFVYFFAISDILLRILTLLKELLGIPEITNLLNQYVPANLLSIINHYSTGVFNQILTWGYLLCFIIFEVYLVKYFIKNKKRR
;
A
#
# COMPACT_ATOMS: atom_id res chain seq x y z
N MET A 1 -4.10 22.82 15.20
CA MET A 1 -4.79 21.55 15.57
C MET A 1 -4.38 20.41 14.66
N ASP A 2 -3.97 20.69 13.42
CA ASP A 2 -3.55 19.70 12.41
C ASP A 2 -2.25 18.95 12.77
N LEU A 3 -1.30 19.60 13.44
CA LEU A 3 -0.05 18.98 13.87
C LEU A 3 -0.25 17.86 14.91
N VAL A 4 -1.23 18.01 15.79
CA VAL A 4 -1.53 17.05 16.87
C VAL A 4 -2.17 15.80 16.28
N ILE A 5 -3.12 15.98 15.35
CA ILE A 5 -3.77 14.87 14.64
C ILE A 5 -2.73 14.07 13.83
N PHE A 6 -1.78 14.76 13.18
CA PHE A 6 -0.68 14.13 12.45
C PHE A 6 0.22 13.26 13.34
N ILE A 7 0.65 13.77 14.49
CA ILE A 7 1.50 13.04 15.44
C ILE A 7 0.78 11.82 16.01
N VAL A 8 -0.50 11.97 16.34
CA VAL A 8 -1.34 10.86 16.86
C VAL A 8 -1.50 9.77 15.81
N LEU A 9 -1.74 10.13 14.54
CA LEU A 9 -1.89 9.15 13.47
C LEU A 9 -0.58 8.39 13.21
N ALA A 10 0.56 9.10 13.18
CA ALA A 10 1.87 8.49 13.04
C ALA A 10 2.15 7.50 14.19
N LEU A 11 1.79 7.87 15.42
CA LEU A 11 1.87 6.98 16.59
C LEU A 11 0.97 5.75 16.45
N ILE A 12 -0.27 5.91 16.00
CA ILE A 12 -1.21 4.79 15.81
C ILE A 12 -0.66 3.79 14.77
N VAL A 13 -0.13 4.26 13.65
CA VAL A 13 0.47 3.41 12.61
C VAL A 13 1.66 2.62 13.17
N VAL A 14 2.48 3.23 14.02
CA VAL A 14 3.63 2.58 14.66
C VAL A 14 3.21 1.56 15.73
N VAL A 15 2.15 1.84 16.49
CA VAL A 15 1.70 0.99 17.62
C VAL A 15 0.91 -0.24 17.16
N ILE A 16 0.11 -0.14 16.08
CA ILE A 16 -0.73 -1.25 15.61
C ILE A 16 0.10 -2.44 15.10
N PHE A 17 1.28 -2.19 14.55
CA PHE A 17 2.11 -3.24 14.00
C PHE A 17 3.26 -3.61 14.94
N LYS A 18 3.04 -4.67 15.74
CA LYS A 18 4.04 -5.29 16.64
C LYS A 18 5.44 -5.45 16.04
N SER A 19 5.55 -5.56 14.72
CA SER A 19 6.77 -5.26 13.97
C SER A 19 6.44 -4.42 12.73
N PHE A 20 7.08 -3.26 12.61
CA PHE A 20 6.93 -2.38 11.45
C PHE A 20 7.30 -3.10 10.13
N GLN A 21 8.21 -4.10 10.19
CA GLN A 21 8.58 -4.89 9.01
C GLN A 21 7.43 -5.75 8.49
N SER A 22 6.76 -6.51 9.35
CA SER A 22 5.65 -7.38 8.91
C SER A 22 4.49 -6.57 8.35
N PHE A 23 4.26 -5.36 8.86
CA PHE A 23 3.31 -4.42 8.27
C PHE A 23 3.65 -4.08 6.84
N VAL A 24 4.87 -3.58 6.62
CA VAL A 24 5.34 -3.10 5.32
C VAL A 24 5.27 -4.23 4.28
N TYR A 25 5.60 -5.46 4.68
CA TYR A 25 5.43 -6.64 3.83
C TYR A 25 3.96 -6.92 3.49
N PHE A 26 3.08 -6.97 4.49
CA PHE A 26 1.65 -7.22 4.26
C PHE A 26 1.03 -6.13 3.37
N PHE A 27 1.31 -4.87 3.68
CA PHE A 27 0.83 -3.70 2.94
C PHE A 27 1.25 -3.74 1.48
N ALA A 28 2.54 -3.98 1.21
CA ALA A 28 3.06 -4.06 -0.15
C ALA A 28 2.51 -5.28 -0.92
N ILE A 29 2.36 -6.43 -0.26
CA ILE A 29 1.75 -7.63 -0.87
C ILE A 29 0.30 -7.35 -1.26
N SER A 30 -0.50 -6.78 -0.37
CA SER A 30 -1.89 -6.43 -0.65
C SER A 30 -2.03 -5.43 -1.79
N ASP A 31 -1.19 -4.40 -1.84
CA ASP A 31 -1.21 -3.43 -2.94
C ASP A 31 -0.83 -4.06 -4.29
N ILE A 32 0.22 -4.88 -4.32
CA ILE A 32 0.64 -5.61 -5.53
C ILE A 32 -0.46 -6.56 -6.00
N LEU A 33 -1.15 -7.25 -5.09
CA LEU A 33 -2.28 -8.11 -5.44
C LEU A 33 -3.42 -7.32 -6.11
N LEU A 34 -3.79 -6.16 -5.57
CA LEU A 34 -4.82 -5.30 -6.19
C LEU A 34 -4.40 -4.82 -7.59
N ARG A 35 -3.12 -4.47 -7.77
CA ARG A 35 -2.58 -4.11 -9.08
C ARG A 35 -2.62 -5.27 -10.07
N ILE A 36 -2.28 -6.48 -9.65
CA ILE A 36 -2.37 -7.68 -10.50
C ILE A 36 -3.81 -7.93 -10.92
N LEU A 37 -4.78 -7.82 -10.00
CA LEU A 37 -6.19 -7.98 -10.33
C LEU A 37 -6.68 -6.92 -11.33
N THR A 38 -6.19 -5.68 -11.20
CA THR A 38 -6.49 -4.59 -12.13
C THR A 38 -5.93 -4.88 -13.52
N LEU A 39 -4.68 -5.34 -13.61
CA LEU A 39 -4.05 -5.73 -14.87
C LEU A 39 -4.74 -6.94 -15.52
N LEU A 40 -5.12 -7.94 -14.73
CA LEU A 40 -5.84 -9.12 -15.21
C LEU A 40 -7.16 -8.71 -15.87
N LYS A 41 -7.88 -7.79 -15.22
CA LYS A 41 -9.12 -7.22 -15.72
C LYS A 41 -8.92 -6.48 -17.06
N GLU A 42 -7.89 -5.63 -17.15
CA GLU A 42 -7.57 -4.89 -18.38
C GLU A 42 -7.21 -5.84 -19.52
N LEU A 43 -6.47 -6.92 -19.22
CA LEU A 43 -6.02 -7.90 -20.21
C LEU A 43 -7.15 -8.82 -20.72
N LEU A 44 -8.10 -9.19 -19.84
CA LEU A 44 -9.22 -10.04 -20.22
C LEU A 44 -10.22 -9.34 -21.14
N GLY A 45 -10.38 -8.02 -21.03
CA GLY A 45 -11.24 -7.24 -21.94
C GLY A 45 -12.74 -7.61 -21.93
N ILE A 46 -13.19 -8.42 -20.97
CA ILE A 46 -14.58 -8.87 -20.87
C ILE A 46 -15.41 -7.81 -20.11
N PRO A 47 -16.38 -7.15 -20.75
CA PRO A 47 -17.14 -6.03 -20.17
C PRO A 47 -17.96 -6.41 -18.92
N GLU A 48 -18.46 -7.65 -18.85
CA GLU A 48 -19.25 -8.12 -17.70
C GLU A 48 -18.39 -8.33 -16.45
N ILE A 49 -17.21 -8.94 -16.61
CA ILE A 49 -16.28 -9.21 -15.50
C ILE A 49 -15.61 -7.91 -15.05
N THR A 50 -15.27 -7.02 -15.98
CA THR A 50 -14.70 -5.71 -15.69
C THR A 50 -15.68 -4.83 -14.90
N ASN A 51 -16.98 -4.83 -15.21
CA ASN A 51 -17.98 -4.04 -14.47
C ASN A 51 -18.18 -4.55 -13.04
N LEU A 52 -18.28 -5.88 -12.84
CA LEU A 52 -18.41 -6.46 -11.50
C LEU A 52 -17.17 -6.21 -10.65
N LEU A 53 -15.97 -6.36 -11.21
CA LEU A 53 -14.73 -6.09 -10.46
C LEU A 53 -14.53 -4.61 -10.15
N ASN A 54 -14.96 -3.68 -11.02
CA ASN A 54 -14.91 -2.23 -10.71
C ASN A 54 -15.76 -1.85 -9.51
N GLN A 55 -16.87 -2.55 -9.30
CA GLN A 55 -17.81 -2.24 -8.23
C GLN A 55 -17.27 -2.64 -6.86
N TYR A 56 -16.46 -3.70 -6.78
CA TYR A 56 -16.04 -4.29 -5.51
C TYR A 56 -14.52 -4.27 -5.25
N VAL A 57 -13.69 -4.17 -6.30
CA VAL A 57 -12.24 -4.25 -6.19
C VAL A 57 -11.60 -2.92 -6.54
N PRO A 58 -11.02 -2.20 -5.56
CA PRO A 58 -10.28 -0.98 -5.82
C PRO A 58 -8.97 -1.29 -6.57
N ALA A 59 -8.53 -0.35 -7.42
CA ALA A 59 -7.39 -0.57 -8.31
C ALA A 59 -6.05 -0.77 -7.56
N ASN A 60 -5.88 -0.12 -6.42
CA ASN A 60 -4.72 -0.22 -5.53
C ASN A 60 -5.08 0.39 -4.16
N LEU A 61 -4.21 0.24 -3.16
CA LEU A 61 -4.46 0.79 -1.82
C LEU A 61 -4.52 2.32 -1.84
N LEU A 62 -3.80 2.98 -2.75
CA LEU A 62 -3.85 4.45 -2.89
C LEU A 62 -5.23 4.93 -3.35
N SER A 63 -5.91 4.21 -4.24
CA SER A 63 -7.27 4.50 -4.66
C SER A 63 -8.25 4.37 -3.49
N ILE A 64 -8.03 3.43 -2.57
CA ILE A 64 -8.81 3.32 -1.32
C ILE A 64 -8.59 4.56 -0.46
N ILE A 65 -7.32 4.94 -0.24
CA ILE A 65 -6.97 6.14 0.53
C ILE A 65 -7.66 7.38 -0.08
N ASN A 66 -7.60 7.54 -1.40
CA ASN A 66 -8.20 8.68 -2.09
C ASN A 66 -9.73 8.69 -2.06
N HIS A 67 -10.37 7.54 -1.98
CA HIS A 67 -11.82 7.46 -1.89
C HIS A 67 -12.34 7.82 -0.49
N TYR A 68 -11.62 7.40 0.55
CA TYR A 68 -12.07 7.53 1.94
C TYR A 68 -11.45 8.70 2.71
N SER A 69 -10.49 9.43 2.13
CA SER A 69 -9.84 10.57 2.78
C SER A 69 -9.74 11.77 1.85
N THR A 70 -9.93 12.98 2.38
CA THR A 70 -9.84 14.25 1.64
C THR A 70 -8.98 15.27 2.38
N GLY A 71 -8.45 16.26 1.65
CA GLY A 71 -7.66 17.37 2.19
C GLY A 71 -6.29 16.96 2.72
N VAL A 72 -5.81 17.66 3.76
CA VAL A 72 -4.47 17.46 4.34
C VAL A 72 -4.27 16.04 4.87
N PHE A 73 -5.33 15.43 5.39
CA PHE A 73 -5.32 14.05 5.90
C PHE A 73 -5.00 13.01 4.80
N ASN A 74 -5.59 13.18 3.61
CA ASN A 74 -5.27 12.36 2.44
C ASN A 74 -3.80 12.49 2.04
N GLN A 75 -3.31 13.73 1.99
CA GLN A 75 -1.93 14.00 1.60
C GLN A 75 -0.94 13.28 2.53
N ILE A 76 -1.20 13.31 3.84
CA ILE A 76 -0.41 12.58 4.84
C ILE A 76 -0.45 11.07 4.59
N LEU A 77 -1.64 10.50 4.37
CA LEU A 77 -1.79 9.06 4.10
C LEU A 77 -1.07 8.65 2.81
N THR A 78 -1.08 9.51 1.80
CA THR A 78 -0.37 9.29 0.53
C THR A 78 1.15 9.32 0.72
N TRP A 79 1.67 10.25 1.53
CA TRP A 79 3.08 10.24 1.92
C TRP A 79 3.44 9.01 2.76
N GLY A 80 2.56 8.59 3.66
CA GLY A 80 2.72 7.35 4.43
C GLY A 80 2.75 6.10 3.55
N TYR A 81 1.86 6.01 2.56
CA TYR A 81 1.85 4.98 1.53
C TYR A 81 3.20 4.95 0.79
N LEU A 82 3.69 6.11 0.32
CA LEU A 82 4.95 6.21 -0.41
C LEU A 82 6.15 5.78 0.45
N LEU A 83 6.18 6.20 1.71
CA LEU A 83 7.24 5.85 2.67
C LEU A 83 7.24 4.34 2.97
N CYS A 84 6.07 3.70 3.07
CA CYS A 84 5.97 2.25 3.23
C CYS A 84 6.60 1.52 2.03
N PHE A 85 6.35 1.98 0.80
CA PHE A 85 6.93 1.39 -0.41
C PHE A 85 8.45 1.54 -0.48
N ILE A 86 9.00 2.71 -0.12
CA ILE A 86 10.45 2.92 -0.07
C ILE A 86 11.10 1.95 0.92
N ILE A 87 10.51 1.79 2.11
CA ILE A 87 11.06 0.88 3.13
C ILE A 87 10.95 -0.57 2.67
N PHE A 88 9.85 -0.95 2.03
CA PHE A 88 9.68 -2.27 1.43
C PHE A 88 10.78 -2.59 0.42
N GLU A 89 11.06 -1.67 -0.51
CA GLU A 89 12.15 -1.84 -1.48
C GLU A 89 13.50 -1.99 -0.80
N VAL A 90 13.81 -1.15 0.20
CA VAL A 90 15.07 -1.25 0.96
C VAL A 90 15.20 -2.63 1.62
N TYR A 91 14.13 -3.18 2.17
CA TYR A 91 14.13 -4.53 2.74
C TYR A 91 14.34 -5.61 1.68
N LEU A 92 13.70 -5.50 0.52
CA LEU A 92 13.92 -6.42 -0.61
C LEU A 92 15.35 -6.37 -1.13
N VAL A 93 15.92 -5.18 -1.34
CA VAL A 93 17.30 -5.00 -1.81
C VAL A 93 18.29 -5.57 -0.80
N LYS A 94 18.11 -5.27 0.50
CA LYS A 94 18.96 -5.85 1.56
C LYS A 94 18.87 -7.38 1.59
N TYR A 95 17.66 -7.94 1.45
CA TYR A 95 17.45 -9.38 1.40
C TYR A 95 18.15 -10.01 0.19
N PHE A 96 18.02 -9.41 -0.99
CA PHE A 96 18.64 -9.87 -2.22
C PHE A 96 20.18 -9.85 -2.13
N ILE A 97 20.77 -8.75 -1.65
CA ILE A 97 22.23 -8.64 -1.46
C ILE A 97 22.75 -9.63 -0.42
N LYS A 98 22.04 -9.82 0.70
CA LYS A 98 22.43 -10.77 1.75
C LYS A 98 22.44 -12.21 1.24
N ASN A 99 21.48 -12.59 0.40
CA ASN A 99 21.44 -13.91 -0.21
C ASN A 99 22.49 -14.10 -1.31
N LYS A 100 22.88 -13.04 -2.02
CA LYS A 100 24.01 -13.09 -2.97
C LYS A 100 25.35 -13.41 -2.28
N LYS A 101 25.52 -13.01 -1.02
CA LYS A 101 26.75 -13.27 -0.23
C LYS A 101 26.85 -14.69 0.32
N ARG A 102 25.77 -15.50 0.24
CA ARG A 102 25.70 -16.89 0.73
C ARG A 102 25.75 -17.95 -0.39
N ARG A 103 25.66 -17.54 -1.66
CA ARG A 103 25.95 -18.38 -2.82
C ARG A 103 27.35 -18.08 -3.31
#